data_AF-A0A2G2G9D6-F1
#
_entry.id   AF-A0A2G2G9D6-F1
#
_cell.length_a   1.000
_cell.length_b   1.000
_cell.length_c   1.000
_cell.angle_alpha   90.00
_cell.angle_beta   90.00
_cell.angle_gamma   90.00
#
_symmetry.space_group_name_H-M   'P 1'
#
loop_
_entity.id
_entity.type
_entity.pdbx_description
1 polymer ?
#
loop_
_entity_poly.entity_id
_entity_poly.type
_entity_poly.pdbx_seq_one_letter_code
_entity_poly.pdbx_strand_id
1 'polypeptide(L)'
;MFSLAMIGGLLLNIGAFLMFRGLAFQAIIVYIFADICWVFMAVQREDYMGACFIFVGMAFGFLAYLKMRSGKMHKNLNKSDSTH
;
A
#
# COMPACT_ATOMS: atom_id res chain seq x y z
N MET A 1 5.69 2.81 -26.45
CA MET A 1 6.35 2.77 -25.12
C MET A 1 5.33 3.07 -24.05
N PHE A 2 4.52 2.10 -23.63
CA PHE A 2 3.67 2.27 -22.44
C PHE A 2 4.58 2.09 -21.22
N SER A 3 4.91 3.18 -20.54
CA SER A 3 5.81 3.11 -19.39
C SER A 3 5.03 2.55 -18.20
N LEU A 4 5.54 1.49 -17.56
CA LEU A 4 5.02 0.97 -16.29
C LEU A 4 4.88 2.07 -15.23
N ALA A 5 5.65 3.17 -15.37
CA ALA A 5 5.51 4.40 -14.62
C ALA A 5 4.08 4.97 -14.63
N MET A 6 3.47 5.07 -15.82
CA MET A 6 2.12 5.62 -16.01
C MET A 6 1.05 4.74 -15.36
N ILE A 7 1.23 3.41 -15.46
CA ILE A 7 0.32 2.45 -14.82
C ILE A 7 0.43 2.59 -13.29
N GLY A 8 1.63 2.64 -12.73
CA GLY A 8 1.83 2.90 -11.29
C GLY A 8 1.21 4.22 -10.83
N GLY A 9 1.33 5.29 -11.61
CA GLY A 9 0.71 6.59 -11.33
C GLY A 9 -0.83 6.56 -11.35
N LEU A 10 -1.42 5.76 -12.24
CA LEU A 10 -2.87 5.56 -12.27
C LEU A 10 -3.35 4.76 -11.05
N LEU A 11 -2.62 3.69 -10.68
CA LEU A 11 -2.92 2.90 -9.48
C LEU A 11 -2.83 3.75 -8.21
N LEU A 12 -1.88 4.70 -8.14
CA LEU A 12 -1.76 5.64 -7.03
C LEU A 12 -2.99 6.56 -6.90
N ASN A 13 -3.56 7.01 -8.01
CA ASN A 13 -4.80 7.80 -8.01
C ASN A 13 -6.00 6.96 -7.51
N ILE A 14 -6.10 5.71 -7.97
CA ILE A 14 -7.16 4.79 -7.53
C ILE A 14 -7.03 4.50 -6.03
N GLY A 15 -5.81 4.24 -5.55
CA GLY A 15 -5.57 4.03 -4.12
C GLY A 15 -5.89 5.26 -3.28
N ALA A 16 -5.55 6.46 -3.75
CA ALA A 16 -5.92 7.72 -3.07
C ALA A 16 -7.45 7.87 -2.97
N PHE A 17 -8.17 7.57 -4.07
CA PHE A 17 -9.63 7.60 -4.09
C PHE A 17 -10.25 6.58 -3.13
N LEU A 18 -9.71 5.36 -3.05
CA LEU A 18 -10.17 4.35 -2.09
C LEU A 18 -9.89 4.77 -0.63
N MET A 19 -8.77 5.46 -0.38
CA MET A 19 -8.44 6.01 0.93
C MET A 19 -9.49 7.03 1.38
N PHE A 20 -9.95 7.91 0.49
CA PHE A 20 -11.05 8.85 0.77
C PHE A 20 -12.37 8.16 1.13
N ARG A 21 -12.62 6.94 0.63
CA ARG A 21 -13.80 6.14 1.01
C ARG A 21 -13.66 5.40 2.34
N GLY A 22 -12.54 5.57 3.06
CA GLY A 22 -12.27 4.87 4.32
C GLY A 22 -11.74 3.45 4.16
N LEU A 23 -11.47 3.00 2.92
CA LEU A 23 -10.93 1.67 2.61
C LEU A 23 -9.39 1.68 2.64
N ALA A 24 -8.81 2.13 3.76
CA ALA A 24 -7.36 2.31 3.90
C ALA A 24 -6.57 1.02 3.64
N PHE A 25 -7.09 -0.14 4.06
CA PHE A 25 -6.48 -1.45 3.80
C PHE A 25 -6.33 -1.75 2.31
N GLN A 26 -7.39 -1.50 1.54
CA GLN A 26 -7.40 -1.79 0.11
C GLN A 26 -6.53 -0.79 -0.66
N ALA A 27 -6.51 0.48 -0.25
CA ALA A 27 -5.61 1.49 -0.81
C ALA A 27 -4.13 1.09 -0.66
N ILE A 28 -3.73 0.59 0.52
CA ILE A 28 -2.33 0.20 0.76
C ILE A 28 -1.91 -0.99 -0.10
N ILE A 29 -2.79 -1.97 -0.32
CA ILE A 29 -2.50 -3.11 -1.20
C ILE A 29 -2.27 -2.63 -2.64
N VAL A 30 -3.09 -1.70 -3.12
CA VAL A 30 -2.93 -1.09 -4.46
C VAL A 30 -1.63 -0.31 -4.57
N TYR A 31 -1.22 0.39 -3.51
CA TYR A 31 0.05 1.14 -3.46
C TYR A 31 1.26 0.22 -3.50
N ILE A 32 1.26 -0.88 -2.73
CA ILE A 32 2.34 -1.88 -2.78
C ILE A 32 2.47 -2.47 -4.19
N PHE A 33 1.34 -2.73 -4.86
CA PHE A 33 1.35 -3.20 -6.25
C PHE A 33 1.97 -2.17 -7.21
N ALA A 34 1.64 -0.89 -7.05
CA ALA A 34 2.23 0.18 -7.85
C ALA A 34 3.74 0.29 -7.63
N ASP A 35 4.21 0.19 -6.38
CA ASP A 35 5.63 0.24 -6.03
C ASP A 35 6.40 -0.95 -6.65
N ILE A 36 5.84 -2.16 -6.67
CA ILE A 36 6.46 -3.32 -7.34
C ILE A 36 6.67 -3.05 -8.83
N CYS A 37 5.68 -2.46 -9.51
CA CYS A 37 5.80 -2.09 -10.92
C CYS A 37 6.91 -1.06 -11.16
N TRP A 38 7.08 -0.09 -10.26
CA TRP A 38 8.15 0.90 -10.37
C TRP A 38 9.53 0.34 -10.02
N VAL A 39 9.65 -0.57 -9.06
CA VAL A 39 10.93 -1.27 -8.78
C VAL A 39 11.37 -2.05 -10.00
N PHE A 40 10.47 -2.80 -10.64
CA PHE A 40 10.79 -3.58 -11.84
C PHE A 40 11.25 -2.70 -13.01
N MET A 41 10.68 -1.49 -13.11
CA MET A 41 11.13 -0.49 -14.09
C MET A 41 12.50 0.11 -13.73
N ALA A 42 12.73 0.48 -12.46
CA ALA A 42 13.98 1.07 -12.01
C ALA A 42 15.16 0.10 -12.17
N VAL A 43 14.94 -1.19 -11.92
CA VAL A 43 15.93 -2.25 -12.17
C VAL A 43 16.26 -2.37 -13.67
N GLN A 44 15.26 -2.29 -14.56
CA GLN A 44 15.49 -2.30 -16.01
C GLN A 44 16.20 -1.04 -16.52
N ARG A 45 16.10 0.08 -15.81
CA ARG A 45 16.80 1.33 -16.13
C ARG A 45 18.19 1.44 -15.48
N GLU A 46 18.65 0.42 -14.75
CA GLU A 46 19.88 0.44 -13.95
C GLU A 46 19.91 1.55 -12.87
N ASP A 47 18.74 2.12 -12.55
CA ASP A 47 18.55 3.17 -11.55
C ASP A 47 18.38 2.55 -10.17
N TYR A 48 19.43 1.92 -9.66
CA TYR A 48 19.45 1.26 -8.35
C TYR A 48 19.12 2.22 -7.19
N MET A 49 19.48 3.50 -7.32
CA MET A 49 19.16 4.52 -6.33
C MET A 49 17.65 4.79 -6.26
N GLY A 50 16.98 4.83 -7.41
CA GLY A 50 15.52 4.94 -7.48
C GLY A 50 14.81 3.72 -6.91
N ALA A 51 15.30 2.51 -7.24
CA ALA A 51 14.78 1.27 -6.66
C ALA A 51 14.89 1.24 -5.13
N CYS A 52 16.00 1.73 -4.58
CA CYS A 52 16.23 1.76 -3.13
C CYS A 52 15.27 2.73 -2.42
N PHE A 53 15.01 3.91 -2.99
CA PHE A 53 14.02 4.86 -2.47
C PHE A 53 12.61 4.27 -2.42
N ILE A 54 12.19 3.59 -3.50
CA ILE A 54 10.87 2.95 -3.58
C ILE A 54 10.78 1.80 -2.57
N PHE A 55 11.84 1.02 -2.41
CA PHE A 55 11.89 -0.07 -1.45
C PHE A 55 11.74 0.42 0.00
N VAL A 56 12.41 1.52 0.36
CA VAL A 56 12.26 2.14 1.68
C VAL A 56 10.83 2.69 1.87
N GLY A 57 10.26 3.31 0.84
CA GLY A 57 8.86 3.76 0.83
C GLY A 57 7.87 2.61 1.07
N MET A 58 8.06 1.49 0.37
CA MET A 58 7.25 0.27 0.53
C MET A 58 7.36 -0.29 1.95
N ALA A 59 8.57 -0.34 2.53
CA ALA A 59 8.78 -0.80 3.90
C ALA A 59 8.06 0.08 4.93
N PHE A 60 8.11 1.40 4.75
CA PHE A 60 7.36 2.35 5.59
C PHE A 60 5.84 2.20 5.43
N GLY A 61 5.35 2.03 4.20
CA GLY A 61 3.94 1.75 3.93
C GLY A 61 3.46 0.45 4.55
N PHE A 62 4.29 -0.61 4.51
CA PHE A 62 4.01 -1.88 5.16
C PHE A 62 4.03 -1.78 6.69
N LEU A 63 4.94 -0.98 7.27
CA LEU A 63 4.95 -0.67 8.69
C LEU A 63 3.70 0.10 9.13
N ALA A 64 3.27 1.09 8.35
CA ALA A 64 2.03 1.83 8.60
C ALA A 64 0.80 0.91 8.52
N TYR A 65 0.77 -0.01 7.54
CA TYR A 65 -0.23 -1.05 7.43
C TYR A 65 -0.25 -1.99 8.64
N LEU A 66 0.91 -2.50 9.04
CA LEU A 66 1.06 -3.34 10.23
C LEU A 66 0.59 -2.61 11.48
N LYS A 67 0.89 -1.31 11.61
CA LYS A 67 0.42 -0.48 12.73
C LYS A 67 -1.10 -0.30 12.70
N MET A 68 -1.70 -0.05 11.54
CA MET A 68 -3.16 0.02 11.37
C MET A 68 -3.84 -1.34 11.64
N ARG A 69 -3.22 -2.46 11.27
CA ARG A 69 -3.71 -3.82 11.54
C ARG A 69 -3.51 -4.24 13.00
N SER A 70 -2.42 -3.82 13.62
CA SER A 70 -2.06 -4.10 15.02
C SER A 70 -2.85 -3.22 16.00
N GLY A 71 -3.41 -2.11 15.53
CA GLY A 71 -4.36 -1.27 16.24
C GLY A 71 -5.70 -1.97 16.48
N LYS A 72 -5.76 -2.89 17.46
CA LYS A 72 -6.86 -3.13 18.41
C LYS A 72 -8.34 -2.94 17.97
N MET A 73 -8.70 -3.17 16.70
CA MET A 73 -10.10 -3.26 16.26
C MET A 73 -10.59 -4.72 16.25
N HIS A 74 -10.02 -5.56 17.12
CA HIS A 74 -10.50 -6.93 17.39
C HIS A 74 -10.89 -7.06 18.87
N LYS A 75 -11.38 -5.98 19.50
CA LYS A 75 -11.82 -5.99 20.90
C LYS A 75 -13.26 -5.51 21.12
N ASN A 76 -14.06 -5.35 20.07
CA ASN A 76 -15.45 -4.87 20.19
C ASN A 76 -16.50 -5.63 19.36
N LEU A 77 -16.18 -6.83 18.86
CA LEU A 77 -17.17 -7.69 18.18
C LEU A 77 -17.43 -9.03 18.88
N ASN A 78 -16.72 -9.35 19.97
CA ASN A 78 -16.88 -10.63 20.67
C ASN A 78 -16.98 -10.49 22.20
N LYS A 79 -17.45 -9.33 22.69
CA LYS A 79 -17.69 -9.12 24.13
C LYS A 79 -19.08 -8.58 24.46
N SER A 80 -19.96 -8.47 23.46
CA SER A 80 -21.33 -7.97 23.62
C SER A 80 -22.41 -9.01 23.31
N ASP A 81 -22.05 -10.25 22.96
CA ASP A 81 -23.02 -11.27 22.47
C ASP A 81 -22.92 -12.64 23.16
N SER A 82 -22.47 -12.72 24.43
CA SER A 82 -22.50 -14.02 25.15
C SER A 82 -22.66 -13.91 26.67
N THR A 83 -23.18 -12.80 27.18
CA THR A 83 -23.62 -12.73 28.58
C THR A 83 -24.87 -11.87 28.67
N HIS A 84 -25.98 -12.39 28.14
CA HIS A 84 -27.28 -12.21 28.77
C HIS A 84 -28.26 -13.30 28.34
#